data_AF-A0AAP2ZTI7-F1
#
_entry.id   AF-A0AAP2ZTI7-F1
#
_cell.length_a   1.000
_cell.length_b   1.000
_cell.length_c   1.000
_cell.angle_alpha   90.00
_cell.angle_beta   90.00
_cell.angle_gamma   90.00
#
_symmetry.space_group_name_H-M   'P 1'
#
loop_
_entity.id
_entity.type
_entity.pdbx_description
1 polymer ?
#
loop_
_entity_poly.entity_id
_entity_poly.type
_entity_poly.pdbx_seq_one_letter_code
_entity_poly.pdbx_strand_id
1 'polypeptide(L)'
;MSTSIRICSYLLLPLIYLLVNVKIAQLGESFPITIVTFLPVLLLLFLERISVKKLMIALGIGAGLTAFNYLFGQSLDASKYVTSTMLFVNIVIIIGMVWSIRFKTISPHNHRKILRFFYLVVGLVVALAAVEMAQIILTGGSSIMESISKYLIYSNSYVLNFIKFGGKRTTALYFEPAFFALALISIWLSIKQFGIKTPKTDAMILAGIILSGSFSGVMTFILFYLLEWAFQYLNKEAIKKKLPLALISLAVFLVGVVIAFPYISTRLGDLGTEGSSSYYRIVGPLVMVGYSLTHIDGVVRFGSLYEYVASFGIFNGADVGKTIDNGLYLLIIYFSWFAVFLSLWYMGKVIKMMINAFGDNRNFRVQLYLFTPVSLFFTGSIFSPEYAFLIVCPFILRKALNITR
;
A
#
# COMPACT_ATOMS: atom_id res chain seq x y z
N MET A 1 6.91 9.88 38.29
CA MET A 1 7.08 10.67 37.05
C MET A 1 5.92 10.37 36.11
N SER A 2 5.18 11.39 35.68
CA SER A 2 3.90 11.30 34.95
C SER A 2 4.03 10.53 33.61
N THR A 3 3.67 9.25 33.61
CA THR A 3 3.59 8.35 32.44
C THR A 3 2.32 8.52 31.61
N SER A 4 1.73 9.72 31.61
CA SER A 4 0.56 10.07 30.82
C SER A 4 0.96 11.18 29.85
N ILE A 5 1.15 10.83 28.57
CA ILE A 5 1.04 11.86 27.53
C ILE A 5 -0.44 12.26 27.53
N ARG A 6 -0.74 13.45 28.05
CA ARG A 6 -2.11 14.00 28.17
C ARG A 6 -2.81 14.18 26.82
N ILE A 7 -2.06 14.21 25.72
CA ILE A 7 -2.56 14.19 24.35
C ILE A 7 -2.22 12.82 23.75
N CYS A 8 -3.23 12.09 23.27
CA CYS A 8 -3.01 10.79 22.66
C CYS A 8 -2.21 10.97 21.36
N SER A 9 -0.88 10.94 21.40
CA SER A 9 -0.02 11.15 20.24
C SER A 9 -0.40 10.23 19.07
N TYR A 10 -0.94 9.05 19.35
CA TYR A 10 -1.44 8.10 18.35
C TYR A 10 -2.61 8.62 17.49
N LEU A 11 -3.27 9.72 17.88
CA LEU A 11 -4.21 10.43 17.00
C LEU A 11 -3.52 11.00 15.75
N LEU A 12 -2.20 11.19 15.79
CA LEU A 12 -1.41 11.57 14.62
C LEU A 12 -1.48 10.49 13.52
N LEU A 13 -1.64 9.21 13.87
CA LEU A 13 -1.68 8.13 12.87
C LEU A 13 -2.88 8.25 11.91
N PRO A 14 -4.15 8.34 12.39
CA PRO A 14 -5.27 8.68 11.51
C PRO A 14 -5.08 9.98 10.73
N LEU A 15 -4.54 11.03 11.39
CA LEU A 15 -4.34 12.34 10.75
C LEU A 15 -3.38 12.26 9.55
N ILE A 16 -2.29 11.49 9.66
CA ILE A 16 -1.32 11.33 8.57
C ILE A 16 -2.00 10.78 7.31
N TYR A 17 -3.03 9.92 7.39
CA TYR A 17 -3.73 9.45 6.19
C TYR A 17 -4.41 10.58 5.40
N LEU A 18 -4.82 11.68 6.04
CA LEU A 18 -5.36 12.85 5.36
C LEU A 18 -4.27 13.74 4.74
N LEU A 19 -3.06 13.67 5.26
CA LEU A 19 -1.95 14.56 4.92
C LEU A 19 -0.83 13.84 4.15
N VAL A 20 -0.97 12.55 3.90
CA VAL A 20 0.12 11.66 3.46
C VAL A 20 0.79 12.19 2.20
N ASN A 21 0.01 12.71 1.26
CA ASN A 21 0.47 13.22 -0.03
C ASN A 21 0.52 14.75 -0.11
N VAL A 22 0.29 15.46 1.00
CA VAL A 22 0.32 16.93 0.99
C VAL A 22 1.77 17.40 0.88
N LYS A 23 2.05 18.15 -0.19
CA LYS A 23 3.37 18.69 -0.48
C LYS A 23 3.70 19.81 0.51
N ILE A 24 4.79 19.64 1.25
CA ILE A 24 5.34 20.69 2.12
C ILE A 24 6.45 21.43 1.37
N ALA A 25 7.38 20.68 0.77
CA ALA A 25 8.50 21.22 0.00
C ALA A 25 9.02 20.17 -0.99
N GLN A 26 10.02 20.54 -1.78
CA GLN A 26 10.71 19.64 -2.71
C GLN A 26 12.20 19.96 -2.66
N LEU A 27 13.04 18.94 -2.51
CA LEU A 27 14.49 19.04 -2.50
C LEU A 27 15.02 18.59 -3.86
N GLY A 28 15.71 19.51 -4.55
CA GLY A 28 16.14 19.30 -5.93
C GLY A 28 14.95 19.08 -6.88
N GLU A 29 15.18 18.36 -7.97
CA GLU A 29 14.14 18.13 -8.98
C GLU A 29 13.12 17.05 -8.59
N SER A 30 13.43 16.19 -7.62
CA SER A 30 12.72 14.91 -7.50
C SER A 30 12.52 14.35 -6.10
N PHE A 31 13.17 14.87 -5.04
CA PHE A 31 12.95 14.35 -3.68
C PHE A 31 11.83 15.13 -3.01
N PRO A 32 10.68 14.50 -2.71
CA PRO A 32 9.57 15.26 -2.23
C PRO A 32 9.51 15.24 -0.69
N ILE A 33 9.09 16.37 -0.11
CA ILE A 33 9.00 16.54 1.34
C ILE A 33 7.52 16.63 1.72
N THR A 34 7.07 15.62 2.45
CA THR A 34 5.75 15.54 3.08
C THR A 34 5.88 15.37 4.59
N ILE A 35 4.76 15.32 5.30
CA ILE A 35 4.76 14.98 6.72
C ILE A 35 5.39 13.60 6.98
N VAL A 36 5.31 12.69 6.00
CA VAL A 36 5.77 11.31 6.12
C VAL A 36 7.28 11.18 5.93
N THR A 37 7.92 12.09 5.21
CA THR A 37 9.39 12.18 5.14
C THR A 37 10.01 12.24 6.54
N PHE A 38 9.30 12.85 7.50
CA PHE A 38 9.70 12.97 8.91
C PHE A 38 9.19 11.82 9.81
N LEU A 39 8.58 10.78 9.24
CA LEU A 39 8.06 9.64 9.99
C LEU A 39 9.08 9.04 10.97
N PRO A 40 10.38 8.85 10.64
CA PRO A 40 11.38 8.39 11.61
C PRO A 40 11.39 9.22 12.91
N VAL A 41 11.29 10.54 12.80
CA VAL A 41 11.24 11.46 13.95
C VAL A 41 9.90 11.34 14.67
N LEU A 42 8.78 11.28 13.93
CA LEU A 42 7.45 11.10 14.51
C LEU A 42 7.32 9.79 15.30
N LEU A 43 7.99 8.72 14.88
CA LEU A 43 8.00 7.44 15.59
C LEU A 43 8.60 7.55 17.00
N LEU A 44 9.50 8.51 17.24
CA LEU A 44 10.09 8.76 18.56
C LEU A 44 9.05 9.22 19.59
N LEU A 45 7.95 9.86 19.15
CA LEU A 45 6.84 10.23 20.03
C LEU A 45 6.17 9.00 20.66
N PHE A 46 6.13 7.90 19.91
CA PHE A 46 5.51 6.63 20.29
C PHE A 46 6.48 5.66 20.96
N LEU A 47 7.76 6.01 21.08
CA LEU A 47 8.82 5.13 21.55
C LEU A 47 8.71 4.83 23.05
N GLU A 48 8.61 3.54 23.43
CA GLU A 48 8.87 3.10 24.81
C GLU A 48 10.34 2.68 24.96
N ARG A 49 10.81 1.79 24.07
CA ARG A 49 12.20 1.31 24.01
C ARG A 49 12.59 0.98 22.57
N ILE A 50 13.87 1.05 22.25
CA ILE A 50 14.41 0.64 20.95
C ILE A 50 15.46 -0.46 21.11
N SER A 51 15.36 -1.51 20.29
CA SER A 51 16.40 -2.54 20.22
C SER A 51 17.48 -2.12 19.23
N VAL A 52 18.61 -1.64 19.74
CA VAL A 52 19.76 -1.21 18.91
C VAL A 52 20.24 -2.36 18.02
N LYS A 53 20.31 -3.59 18.53
CA LYS A 53 20.69 -4.77 17.74
C LYS A 53 19.80 -4.96 16.50
N LYS A 54 18.46 -4.91 16.67
CA LYS A 54 17.53 -5.05 15.53
C LYS A 54 17.68 -3.89 14.54
N LEU A 55 17.88 -2.68 15.05
CA LEU A 55 18.05 -1.50 14.21
C LEU A 55 19.33 -1.60 13.38
N MET A 56 20.45 -1.97 14.00
CA MET A 56 21.72 -2.17 13.30
C MET A 56 21.65 -3.29 12.27
N ILE A 57 20.91 -4.37 12.53
CA ILE A 57 20.67 -5.41 11.52
C ILE A 57 19.90 -4.85 10.33
N ALA A 58 18.81 -4.10 10.57
CA ALA A 58 18.02 -3.52 9.48
C ALA A 58 18.84 -2.52 8.65
N LEU A 59 19.58 -1.63 9.32
CA LEU A 59 20.47 -0.67 8.65
C LEU A 59 21.62 -1.36 7.91
N GLY A 60 22.20 -2.42 8.48
CA GLY A 60 23.24 -3.21 7.83
C GLY A 60 22.74 -3.93 6.57
N ILE A 61 21.53 -4.51 6.60
CA ILE A 61 20.89 -5.08 5.42
C ILE A 61 20.64 -3.99 4.37
N GLY A 62 20.11 -2.83 4.78
CA GLY A 62 19.89 -1.70 3.87
C GLY A 62 21.17 -1.20 3.22
N ALA A 63 22.24 -1.01 4.01
CA ALA A 63 23.56 -0.62 3.50
C ALA A 63 24.13 -1.67 2.54
N GLY A 64 23.99 -2.96 2.85
CA GLY A 64 24.37 -4.06 1.96
C GLY A 64 23.61 -4.04 0.64
N LEU A 65 22.30 -3.78 0.66
CA LEU A 65 21.48 -3.65 -0.55
C LEU A 65 21.84 -2.40 -1.37
N THR A 66 22.12 -1.27 -0.72
CA THR A 66 22.60 -0.06 -1.40
C THR A 66 23.95 -0.30 -2.05
N ALA A 67 24.89 -0.94 -1.35
CA ALA A 67 26.20 -1.30 -1.90
C ALA A 67 26.07 -2.28 -3.07
N PHE A 68 25.22 -3.31 -2.95
CA PHE A 68 24.91 -4.22 -4.03
C PHE A 68 24.40 -3.47 -5.26
N ASN A 69 23.41 -2.60 -5.10
CA ASN A 69 22.85 -1.84 -6.21
C ASN A 69 23.89 -0.89 -6.85
N TYR A 70 24.76 -0.28 -6.05
CA TYR A 70 25.82 0.57 -6.58
C TYR A 70 26.86 -0.21 -7.40
N LEU A 71 27.30 -1.36 -6.88
CA LEU A 71 28.36 -2.17 -7.49
C LEU A 71 27.89 -2.91 -8.74
N PHE A 72 26.68 -3.48 -8.72
CA PHE A 72 26.18 -4.33 -9.81
C PHE A 72 25.16 -3.62 -10.71
N GLY A 73 24.58 -2.51 -10.27
CA GLY A 73 23.58 -1.79 -11.04
C GLY A 73 24.17 -0.98 -12.19
N GLN A 74 23.61 -1.17 -13.39
CA GLN A 74 23.90 -0.37 -14.57
C GLN A 74 23.37 1.06 -14.38
N SER A 75 24.24 2.04 -14.61
CA SER A 75 23.90 3.46 -14.53
C SER A 75 23.55 4.00 -15.91
N LEU A 76 22.31 4.40 -16.10
CA LEU A 76 21.83 5.07 -17.32
C LEU A 76 21.65 6.58 -17.12
N ASP A 77 21.37 6.98 -15.88
CA ASP A 77 21.35 8.37 -15.44
C ASP A 77 21.88 8.47 -14.00
N ALA A 78 23.07 9.05 -13.85
CA ALA A 78 23.72 9.24 -12.56
C ALA A 78 23.14 10.40 -11.76
N SER A 79 22.47 11.37 -12.42
CA SER A 79 21.99 12.59 -11.77
C SER A 79 20.89 12.33 -10.74
N LYS A 80 20.07 11.29 -10.97
CA LYS A 80 18.97 10.88 -10.10
C LYS A 80 19.37 9.87 -9.01
N TYR A 81 20.61 9.36 -9.04
CA TYR A 81 21.06 8.30 -8.13
C TYR A 81 20.90 8.67 -6.66
N VAL A 82 21.34 9.87 -6.29
CA VAL A 82 21.32 10.35 -4.90
C VAL A 82 19.89 10.41 -4.37
N THR A 83 18.96 11.00 -5.13
CA THR A 83 17.55 11.11 -4.75
C THR A 83 16.91 9.75 -4.52
N SER A 84 17.05 8.83 -5.48
CA SER A 84 16.47 7.48 -5.37
C SER A 84 17.09 6.67 -4.23
N THR A 85 18.40 6.84 -4.00
CA THR A 85 19.09 6.20 -2.88
C THR A 85 18.60 6.75 -1.54
N MET A 86 18.42 8.06 -1.40
CA MET A 86 17.88 8.68 -0.19
C MET A 86 16.46 8.19 0.13
N LEU A 87 15.61 8.03 -0.89
CA LEU A 87 14.28 7.46 -0.76
C LEU A 87 14.33 6.01 -0.26
N PHE A 88 15.18 5.18 -0.86
CA PHE A 88 15.40 3.80 -0.41
C PHE A 88 15.89 3.74 1.05
N VAL A 89 16.90 4.54 1.40
CA VAL A 89 17.45 4.60 2.77
C VAL A 89 16.38 5.08 3.76
N ASN A 90 15.55 6.05 3.40
CA ASN A 90 14.46 6.52 4.25
C ASN A 90 13.48 5.38 4.58
N ILE A 91 13.11 4.54 3.60
CA ILE A 91 12.27 3.36 3.85
C ILE A 91 12.95 2.34 4.75
N VAL A 92 14.23 2.04 4.51
CA VAL A 92 15.01 1.12 5.37
C VAL A 92 14.95 1.61 6.82
N ILE A 93 15.13 2.91 7.04
CA ILE A 93 15.04 3.51 8.38
C ILE A 93 13.63 3.34 8.95
N ILE A 94 12.57 3.67 8.20
CA ILE A 94 11.18 3.56 8.67
C ILE A 94 10.85 2.10 9.06
N ILE A 95 11.10 1.15 8.17
CA ILE A 95 10.82 -0.28 8.41
C ILE A 95 11.70 -0.80 9.56
N GLY A 96 12.98 -0.46 9.56
CA GLY A 96 13.93 -0.84 10.61
C GLY A 96 13.55 -0.31 11.99
N MET A 97 13.10 0.94 12.07
CA MET A 97 12.58 1.54 13.31
C MET A 97 11.30 0.84 13.75
N VAL A 98 10.32 0.65 12.86
CA VAL A 98 9.07 -0.02 13.22
C VAL A 98 9.33 -1.44 13.68
N TRP A 99 10.29 -2.18 13.11
CA TRP A 99 10.68 -3.51 13.58
C TRP A 99 11.37 -3.48 14.96
N SER A 100 12.23 -2.49 15.20
CA SER A 100 13.11 -2.39 16.36
C SER A 100 12.47 -1.74 17.58
N ILE A 101 11.44 -0.91 17.37
CA ILE A 101 10.75 -0.18 18.43
C ILE A 101 9.75 -1.09 19.14
N ARG A 102 9.76 -0.98 20.47
CA ARG A 102 8.64 -1.29 21.35
C ARG A 102 7.87 0.01 21.59
N PHE A 103 6.64 0.04 21.13
CA PHE A 103 5.78 1.22 21.18
C PHE A 103 5.08 1.34 22.53
N LYS A 104 4.86 2.57 23.00
CA LYS A 104 4.09 2.87 24.22
C LYS A 104 2.70 2.24 24.10
N THR A 105 2.29 1.47 25.10
CA THR A 105 1.01 0.78 25.07
C THR A 105 -0.16 1.77 25.06
N ILE A 106 -1.14 1.56 24.18
CA ILE A 106 -2.33 2.40 24.14
C ILE A 106 -3.27 1.99 25.27
N SER A 107 -3.74 2.96 26.06
CA SER A 107 -4.74 2.70 27.11
C SER A 107 -6.14 2.43 26.52
N PRO A 108 -6.99 1.64 27.16
CA PRO A 108 -8.37 1.39 26.73
C PRO A 108 -9.22 2.65 26.50
N HIS A 109 -9.04 3.70 27.31
CA HIS A 109 -9.74 4.98 27.13
C HIS A 109 -9.39 5.65 25.79
N ASN A 110 -8.10 5.61 25.41
CA ASN A 110 -7.61 6.15 24.16
C ASN A 110 -7.97 5.27 22.95
N HIS A 111 -8.23 3.96 23.12
CA HIS A 111 -8.67 3.08 22.02
C HIS A 111 -9.88 3.66 21.30
N ARG A 112 -10.91 4.08 22.06
CA ARG A 112 -12.15 4.62 21.48
C ARG A 112 -11.91 5.93 20.72
N LYS A 113 -11.04 6.80 21.23
CA LYS A 113 -10.71 8.09 20.60
C LYS A 113 -10.00 7.88 19.26
N ILE A 114 -8.97 7.03 19.24
CA ILE A 114 -8.22 6.72 18.01
C ILE A 114 -9.14 6.03 16.99
N LEU A 115 -9.93 5.05 17.42
CA LEU A 115 -10.86 4.33 16.56
C LEU A 115 -11.92 5.25 15.94
N ARG A 116 -12.51 6.15 16.74
CA ARG A 116 -13.44 7.17 16.23
C ARG A 116 -12.77 8.08 15.22
N PHE A 117 -11.51 8.45 15.44
CA PHE A 117 -10.79 9.29 14.49
C PHE A 117 -10.52 8.56 13.18
N PHE A 118 -10.17 7.27 13.22
CA PHE A 118 -10.09 6.44 12.02
C PHE A 118 -11.43 6.39 11.26
N TYR A 119 -12.57 6.22 11.95
CA TYR A 119 -13.88 6.25 11.29
C TYR A 119 -14.18 7.59 10.65
N LEU A 120 -13.81 8.69 11.31
CA LEU A 120 -13.95 10.03 10.76
C LEU A 120 -13.10 10.19 9.50
N VAL A 121 -11.85 9.73 9.52
CA VAL A 121 -10.94 9.76 8.35
C VAL A 121 -11.51 8.95 7.18
N VAL A 122 -11.98 7.72 7.43
CA VAL A 122 -12.65 6.90 6.40
C VAL A 122 -13.88 7.64 5.85
N GLY A 123 -14.72 8.20 6.72
CA GLY A 123 -15.90 8.96 6.33
C GLY A 123 -15.56 10.14 5.44
N LEU A 124 -14.58 10.96 5.83
CA LEU A 124 -14.17 12.13 5.04
C LEU A 124 -13.63 11.73 3.67
N VAL A 125 -12.71 10.77 3.61
CA VAL A 125 -12.05 10.39 2.37
C VAL A 125 -13.02 9.70 1.42
N VAL A 126 -13.90 8.81 1.92
CA VAL A 126 -14.90 8.13 1.08
C VAL A 126 -16.00 9.10 0.65
N ALA A 127 -16.42 10.04 1.51
CA ALA A 127 -17.37 11.08 1.13
C ALA A 127 -16.80 11.98 0.03
N LEU A 128 -15.53 12.40 0.15
CA LEU A 128 -14.87 13.18 -0.90
C LEU A 128 -14.80 12.38 -2.22
N ALA A 129 -14.44 11.10 -2.16
CA ALA A 129 -14.43 10.22 -3.33
C ALA A 129 -15.81 10.12 -3.99
N ALA A 130 -16.87 10.04 -3.19
CA ALA A 130 -18.24 10.03 -3.69
C ALA A 130 -18.64 11.36 -4.33
N VAL A 131 -18.25 12.50 -3.74
CA VAL A 131 -18.51 13.84 -4.30
C VAL A 131 -17.75 14.05 -5.62
N GLU A 132 -16.47 13.65 -5.68
CA GLU A 132 -15.70 13.68 -6.93
C GLU A 132 -16.37 12.81 -8.01
N MET A 133 -16.77 11.58 -7.65
CA MET A 133 -17.45 10.70 -8.59
C MET A 133 -18.80 11.27 -9.06
N ALA A 134 -19.57 11.88 -8.15
CA ALA A 134 -20.82 12.55 -8.50
C ALA A 134 -20.57 13.71 -9.48
N GLN A 135 -19.53 14.52 -9.25
CA GLN A 135 -19.14 15.58 -10.19
C GLN A 135 -18.80 15.01 -11.57
N ILE A 136 -17.99 13.95 -11.63
CA ILE A 136 -17.57 13.31 -12.88
C ILE A 136 -18.81 12.79 -13.65
N ILE A 137 -19.74 12.13 -12.95
CA ILE A 137 -20.93 11.54 -13.58
C ILE A 137 -21.92 12.62 -14.05
N LEU A 138 -22.16 13.66 -13.24
CA LEU A 138 -23.18 14.66 -13.51
C LEU A 138 -22.74 15.77 -14.47
N THR A 139 -21.46 16.14 -14.43
CA THR A 139 -20.93 17.30 -15.18
C THR A 139 -19.85 16.93 -16.18
N GLY A 140 -19.29 15.72 -16.11
CA GLY A 140 -18.07 15.36 -16.86
C GLY A 140 -16.80 16.09 -16.38
N GLY A 141 -16.91 16.99 -15.40
CA GLY A 141 -15.82 17.79 -14.88
C GLY A 141 -15.00 17.10 -13.78
N SER A 142 -13.83 17.65 -13.50
CA SER A 142 -12.91 17.18 -12.46
C SER A 142 -12.34 18.32 -11.60
N SER A 143 -13.05 19.45 -11.51
CA SER A 143 -12.52 20.67 -10.89
C SER A 143 -12.23 20.54 -9.39
N ILE A 144 -12.97 19.68 -8.67
CA ILE A 144 -12.68 19.38 -7.25
C ILE A 144 -11.32 18.69 -7.14
N MET A 145 -11.13 17.62 -7.92
CA MET A 145 -9.88 16.87 -7.94
C MET A 145 -8.71 17.73 -8.43
N GLU A 146 -8.91 18.57 -9.44
CA GLU A 146 -7.91 19.51 -9.94
C GLU A 146 -7.49 20.51 -8.85
N SER A 147 -8.46 21.07 -8.10
CA SER A 147 -8.18 22.01 -7.01
C SER A 147 -7.36 21.38 -5.89
N ILE A 148 -7.66 20.13 -5.52
CA ILE A 148 -6.92 19.37 -4.51
C ILE A 148 -5.52 19.02 -5.02
N SER A 149 -5.40 18.58 -6.27
CA SER A 149 -4.14 18.11 -6.86
C SER A 149 -3.01 19.14 -6.81
N LYS A 150 -3.33 20.44 -6.77
CA LYS A 150 -2.35 21.54 -6.63
C LYS A 150 -1.56 21.48 -5.32
N TYR A 151 -2.14 20.87 -4.28
CA TYR A 151 -1.52 20.72 -2.97
C TYR A 151 -0.84 19.36 -2.79
N LEU A 152 -0.96 18.46 -3.76
CA LEU A 152 -0.39 17.12 -3.69
C LEU A 152 1.03 17.08 -4.24
N ILE A 153 1.77 16.10 -3.75
CA ILE A 153 3.18 15.84 -4.04
C ILE A 153 3.45 15.47 -5.52
N TYR A 154 2.50 14.76 -6.13
CA TYR A 154 2.52 14.35 -7.54
C TYR A 154 1.28 14.91 -8.24
N SER A 155 1.41 15.26 -9.51
CA SER A 155 0.27 15.79 -10.28
C SER A 155 -0.71 14.68 -10.63
N ASN A 156 -2.00 14.94 -10.45
CA ASN A 156 -3.06 14.01 -10.88
C ASN A 156 -3.34 14.12 -12.39
N SER A 157 -2.38 14.63 -13.18
CA SER A 157 -2.51 14.97 -14.59
C SER A 157 -2.98 13.79 -15.44
N TYR A 158 -2.44 12.59 -15.20
CA TYR A 158 -2.91 11.35 -15.82
C TYR A 158 -4.40 11.10 -15.56
N VAL A 159 -4.85 11.22 -14.31
CA VAL A 159 -6.25 10.95 -13.94
C VAL A 159 -7.17 12.04 -14.48
N LEU A 160 -6.75 13.31 -14.43
CA LEU A 160 -7.48 14.43 -15.01
C LEU A 160 -7.68 14.23 -16.51
N ASN A 161 -6.65 13.79 -17.23
CA ASN A 161 -6.76 13.44 -18.64
C ASN A 161 -7.68 12.24 -18.86
N PHE A 162 -7.56 11.19 -18.04
CA PHE A 162 -8.46 10.02 -18.10
C PHE A 162 -9.93 10.42 -17.95
N ILE A 163 -10.25 11.34 -17.04
CA ILE A 163 -11.61 11.84 -16.84
C ILE A 163 -12.08 12.68 -18.04
N LYS A 164 -11.22 13.55 -18.59
CA LYS A 164 -11.53 14.33 -19.80
C LYS A 164 -11.96 13.44 -20.97
N PHE A 165 -11.43 12.22 -21.06
CA PHE A 165 -11.81 11.23 -22.07
C PHE A 165 -12.93 10.27 -21.62
N GLY A 166 -13.75 10.66 -20.64
CA GLY A 166 -14.93 9.91 -20.19
C GLY A 166 -14.66 8.83 -19.14
N GLY A 167 -13.44 8.77 -18.61
CA GLY A 167 -13.05 7.86 -17.55
C GLY A 167 -13.70 8.17 -16.19
N LYS A 168 -14.11 7.13 -15.46
CA LYS A 168 -14.76 7.24 -14.15
C LYS A 168 -13.86 6.70 -13.03
N ARG A 169 -13.00 7.55 -12.48
CA ARG A 169 -12.14 7.23 -11.33
C ARG A 169 -11.95 8.45 -10.43
N THR A 170 -11.86 8.21 -9.13
CA THR A 170 -11.54 9.23 -8.12
C THR A 170 -10.24 8.89 -7.42
N THR A 171 -9.55 9.93 -6.97
CA THR A 171 -8.32 9.83 -6.16
C THR A 171 -8.49 10.44 -4.78
N ALA A 172 -9.56 11.20 -4.54
CA ALA A 172 -9.78 11.95 -3.31
C ALA A 172 -8.55 12.79 -2.95
N LEU A 173 -7.90 12.50 -1.82
CA LEU A 173 -6.70 13.21 -1.35
C LEU A 173 -5.38 12.54 -1.77
N TYR A 174 -5.43 11.56 -2.68
CA TYR A 174 -4.27 10.77 -3.07
C TYR A 174 -3.86 11.06 -4.50
N PHE A 175 -2.62 10.71 -4.86
CA PHE A 175 -2.10 11.03 -6.18
C PHE A 175 -2.60 10.09 -7.29
N GLU A 176 -2.99 8.87 -6.93
CA GLU A 176 -3.46 7.86 -7.88
C GLU A 176 -4.57 6.98 -7.30
N PRO A 177 -5.46 6.41 -8.15
CA PRO A 177 -6.57 5.60 -7.65
C PRO A 177 -6.13 4.30 -6.97
N ALA A 178 -5.03 3.70 -7.46
CA ALA A 178 -4.46 2.51 -6.82
C ALA A 178 -3.88 2.87 -5.44
N PHE A 179 -3.15 3.98 -5.33
CA PHE A 179 -2.63 4.45 -4.05
C PHE A 179 -3.74 4.82 -3.06
N PHE A 180 -4.85 5.40 -3.53
CA PHE A 180 -6.05 5.63 -2.72
C PHE A 180 -6.61 4.32 -2.16
N ALA A 181 -6.78 3.29 -3.01
CA ALA A 181 -7.25 1.98 -2.55
C ALA A 181 -6.27 1.33 -1.55
N LEU A 182 -4.96 1.46 -1.77
CA LEU A 182 -3.93 1.00 -0.84
C LEU A 182 -4.10 1.67 0.54
N ALA A 183 -4.34 2.98 0.56
CA ALA A 183 -4.56 3.72 1.80
C ALA A 183 -5.82 3.26 2.53
N LEU A 184 -6.92 3.03 1.82
CA LEU A 184 -8.15 2.49 2.41
C LEU A 184 -7.94 1.11 3.03
N ILE A 185 -7.20 0.21 2.36
CA ILE A 185 -6.87 -1.12 2.89
C ILE A 185 -5.94 -1.01 4.10
N SER A 186 -4.99 -0.08 4.09
CA SER A 186 -4.13 0.18 5.23
C SER A 186 -4.91 0.72 6.45
N ILE A 187 -5.84 1.65 6.24
CA ILE A 187 -6.76 2.13 7.29
C ILE A 187 -7.63 0.97 7.80
N TRP A 188 -8.15 0.15 6.89
CA TRP A 188 -8.93 -1.04 7.23
C TRP A 188 -8.16 -1.95 8.17
N LEU A 189 -6.94 -2.35 7.81
CA LEU A 189 -6.10 -3.22 8.61
C LEU A 189 -5.72 -2.58 9.96
N SER A 190 -5.51 -1.26 9.98
CA SER A 190 -5.27 -0.46 11.17
C SER A 190 -6.45 -0.57 12.16
N ILE A 191 -7.68 -0.40 11.67
CA ILE A 191 -8.91 -0.55 12.45
C ILE A 191 -9.08 -1.99 12.93
N LYS A 192 -8.81 -2.98 12.07
CA LYS A 192 -8.92 -4.40 12.42
C LYS A 192 -7.93 -4.82 13.53
N GLN A 193 -6.82 -4.10 13.74
CA GLN A 193 -5.91 -4.40 14.85
C GLN A 193 -6.54 -4.18 16.24
N PHE A 194 -7.63 -3.40 16.33
CA PHE A 194 -8.37 -3.20 17.58
C PHE A 194 -9.24 -4.40 17.97
N GLY A 195 -9.37 -5.42 17.11
CA GLY A 195 -10.13 -6.64 17.40
C GLY A 195 -11.65 -6.46 17.49
N ILE A 196 -12.17 -5.34 16.96
CA ILE A 196 -13.60 -4.99 16.99
C ILE A 196 -14.23 -5.25 15.62
N LYS A 197 -15.46 -5.77 15.58
CA LYS A 197 -16.23 -5.92 14.35
C LYS A 197 -16.81 -4.59 13.89
N THR A 198 -16.58 -4.23 12.64
CA THR A 198 -16.91 -2.90 12.09
C THR A 198 -17.60 -2.99 10.72
N PRO A 199 -18.74 -3.69 10.60
CA PRO A 199 -19.35 -3.98 9.29
C PRO A 199 -19.71 -2.72 8.49
N LYS A 200 -20.13 -1.64 9.18
CA LYS A 200 -20.41 -0.34 8.53
C LYS A 200 -19.15 0.24 7.89
N THR A 201 -18.03 0.21 8.61
CA THR A 201 -16.75 0.72 8.11
C THR A 201 -16.19 -0.17 7.00
N ASP A 202 -16.36 -1.49 7.10
CA ASP A 202 -15.98 -2.45 6.07
C ASP A 202 -16.72 -2.13 4.74
N ALA A 203 -18.02 -1.85 4.82
CA ALA A 203 -18.83 -1.43 3.66
C ALA A 203 -18.39 -0.06 3.10
N MET A 204 -18.09 0.91 3.95
CA MET A 204 -17.58 2.23 3.51
C MET A 204 -16.22 2.10 2.80
N ILE A 205 -15.33 1.25 3.31
CA ILE A 205 -14.02 1.00 2.71
C ILE A 205 -14.18 0.32 1.36
N LEU A 206 -15.05 -0.70 1.26
CA LEU A 206 -15.37 -1.33 -0.01
C LEU A 206 -15.94 -0.31 -1.02
N ALA A 207 -16.87 0.55 -0.59
CA ALA A 207 -17.43 1.60 -1.44
C ALA A 207 -16.33 2.54 -1.96
N GLY A 208 -15.41 3.01 -1.09
CA GLY A 208 -14.27 3.83 -1.51
C GLY A 208 -13.34 3.13 -2.50
N ILE A 209 -13.06 1.83 -2.28
CA ILE A 209 -12.25 1.02 -3.21
C ILE A 209 -12.95 0.90 -4.57
N ILE A 210 -14.26 0.65 -4.60
CA ILE A 210 -15.03 0.58 -5.86
C ILE A 210 -15.01 1.94 -6.58
N LEU A 211 -15.25 3.04 -5.85
CA LEU A 211 -15.23 4.40 -6.41
C LEU A 211 -13.86 4.74 -7.01
N SER A 212 -12.76 4.31 -6.38
CA SER A 212 -11.41 4.50 -6.95
C SER A 212 -11.26 3.84 -8.34
N GLY A 213 -12.04 2.82 -8.65
CA GLY A 213 -11.86 2.03 -9.88
C GLY A 213 -10.51 1.32 -9.91
N SER A 214 -9.93 0.99 -8.75
CA SER A 214 -8.66 0.27 -8.62
C SER A 214 -8.87 -1.25 -8.63
N PHE A 215 -8.38 -1.92 -9.68
CA PHE A 215 -8.43 -3.37 -9.79
C PHE A 215 -7.65 -4.07 -8.67
N SER A 216 -6.43 -3.64 -8.37
CA SER A 216 -5.62 -4.18 -7.26
C SER A 216 -6.29 -4.00 -5.91
N GLY A 217 -6.98 -2.87 -5.72
CA GLY A 217 -7.80 -2.59 -4.55
C GLY A 217 -8.93 -3.59 -4.37
N VAL A 218 -9.77 -3.75 -5.39
CA VAL A 218 -10.91 -4.68 -5.38
C VAL A 218 -10.42 -6.11 -5.13
N MET A 219 -9.37 -6.54 -5.85
CA MET A 219 -8.85 -7.90 -5.70
C MET A 219 -8.24 -8.18 -4.33
N THR A 220 -7.54 -7.20 -3.74
CA THR A 220 -6.99 -7.33 -2.40
C THR A 220 -8.09 -7.40 -1.35
N PHE A 221 -9.14 -6.60 -1.49
CA PHE A 221 -10.29 -6.66 -0.59
C PHE A 221 -10.99 -8.02 -0.67
N ILE A 222 -11.22 -8.53 -1.89
CA ILE A 222 -11.77 -9.88 -2.13
C ILE A 222 -10.91 -10.94 -1.45
N LEU A 223 -9.60 -10.92 -1.67
CA LEU A 223 -8.65 -11.86 -1.07
C LEU A 223 -8.72 -11.83 0.47
N PHE A 224 -8.68 -10.63 1.07
CA PHE A 224 -8.69 -10.49 2.52
C PHE A 224 -10.03 -10.85 3.15
N TYR A 225 -11.14 -10.53 2.48
CA TYR A 225 -12.46 -10.95 2.90
C TYR A 225 -12.61 -12.47 2.87
N LEU A 226 -12.18 -13.12 1.78
CA LEU A 226 -12.22 -14.58 1.66
C LEU A 226 -11.32 -15.26 2.70
N LEU A 227 -10.14 -14.69 3.00
CA LEU A 227 -9.30 -15.18 4.09
C LEU A 227 -9.98 -15.00 5.45
N GLU A 228 -10.59 -13.85 5.74
CA GLU A 228 -11.36 -13.64 6.98
C GLU A 228 -12.49 -14.67 7.10
N TRP A 229 -13.27 -14.85 6.03
CA TRP A 229 -14.33 -15.84 5.94
C TRP A 229 -13.80 -17.25 6.16
N ALA A 230 -12.70 -17.62 5.51
CA ALA A 230 -12.05 -18.93 5.64
C ALA A 230 -11.63 -19.20 7.09
N PHE A 231 -10.94 -18.25 7.74
CA PHE A 231 -10.51 -18.43 9.13
C PHE A 231 -11.68 -18.49 10.11
N GLN A 232 -12.76 -17.75 9.85
CA GLN A 232 -13.93 -17.71 10.72
C GLN A 232 -14.80 -18.97 10.59
N TYR A 233 -14.97 -19.48 9.37
CA TYR A 233 -15.98 -20.49 9.09
C TYR A 233 -15.41 -21.86 8.77
N LEU A 234 -14.21 -22.00 8.20
CA LEU A 234 -13.68 -23.32 7.77
C LEU A 234 -13.13 -24.21 8.90
N ASN A 235 -13.23 -23.79 10.17
CA ASN A 235 -12.91 -24.66 11.30
C ASN A 235 -14.04 -25.71 11.50
N LYS A 236 -13.68 -27.00 11.68
CA LYS A 236 -14.60 -28.15 11.75
C LYS A 236 -15.76 -27.96 12.74
N GLU A 237 -15.50 -27.32 13.89
CA GLU A 237 -16.51 -27.02 14.91
C GLU A 237 -17.40 -25.81 14.54
N ALA A 238 -16.83 -24.83 13.83
CA ALA A 238 -17.51 -23.61 13.43
C ALA A 238 -18.48 -23.86 12.26
N ILE A 239 -18.11 -24.69 11.28
CA ILE A 239 -18.96 -25.04 10.13
C ILE A 239 -20.30 -25.58 10.63
N LYS A 240 -20.31 -26.59 11.51
CA LYS A 240 -21.57 -27.23 11.97
C LYS A 240 -22.53 -26.26 12.66
N LYS A 241 -22.02 -25.29 13.42
CA LYS A 241 -22.86 -24.34 14.19
C LYS A 241 -23.19 -23.04 13.44
N LYS A 242 -22.37 -22.65 12.46
CA LYS A 242 -22.47 -21.35 11.77
C LYS A 242 -22.66 -21.49 10.25
N LEU A 243 -22.94 -22.69 9.74
CA LEU A 243 -23.16 -22.94 8.31
C LEU A 243 -24.15 -21.97 7.66
N PRO A 244 -25.33 -21.67 8.25
CA PRO A 244 -26.27 -20.75 7.63
C PRO A 244 -25.70 -19.33 7.47
N LEU A 245 -25.02 -18.83 8.51
CA LEU A 245 -24.35 -17.52 8.49
C LEU A 245 -23.19 -17.49 7.49
N ALA A 246 -22.43 -18.59 7.38
CA ALA A 246 -21.35 -18.71 6.42
C ALA A 246 -21.86 -18.62 4.98
N LEU A 247 -22.96 -19.33 4.68
CA LEU A 247 -23.61 -19.32 3.36
C LEU A 247 -24.20 -17.94 3.03
N ILE A 248 -24.92 -17.31 3.96
CA ILE A 248 -25.47 -15.95 3.77
C ILE A 248 -24.34 -14.96 3.51
N SER A 249 -23.27 -15.01 4.31
CA SER A 249 -22.10 -14.14 4.14
C SER A 249 -21.45 -14.32 2.78
N LEU A 250 -21.28 -15.57 2.33
CA LEU A 250 -20.68 -15.87 1.03
C LEU A 250 -21.61 -15.46 -0.12
N ALA A 251 -22.92 -15.66 0.00
CA ALA A 251 -23.90 -15.27 -1.00
C ALA A 251 -23.92 -13.74 -1.20
N VAL A 252 -23.97 -12.98 -0.11
CA VAL A 252 -23.90 -11.50 -0.17
C VAL A 252 -22.60 -11.03 -0.83
N PHE A 253 -21.48 -11.67 -0.49
CA PHE A 253 -20.20 -11.37 -1.10
C PHE A 253 -20.18 -11.69 -2.61
N LEU A 254 -20.73 -12.84 -3.01
CA LEU A 254 -20.82 -13.24 -4.41
C LEU A 254 -21.68 -12.28 -5.23
N VAL A 255 -22.79 -11.77 -4.68
CA VAL A 255 -23.58 -10.71 -5.34
C VAL A 255 -22.71 -9.48 -5.62
N GLY A 256 -21.89 -9.06 -4.65
CA GLY A 256 -20.93 -7.96 -4.84
C GLY A 256 -19.91 -8.25 -5.94
N VAL A 257 -19.36 -9.48 -5.98
CA VAL A 257 -18.43 -9.91 -7.03
C VAL A 257 -19.10 -9.90 -8.41
N VAL A 258 -20.34 -10.36 -8.52
CA VAL A 258 -21.11 -10.35 -9.78
C VAL A 258 -21.31 -8.93 -10.29
N ILE A 259 -21.62 -7.97 -9.40
CA ILE A 259 -21.73 -6.55 -9.77
C ILE A 259 -20.39 -5.99 -10.24
N ALA A 260 -19.27 -6.39 -9.61
CA ALA A 260 -17.94 -5.98 -10.02
C ALA A 260 -17.39 -6.75 -11.24
N PHE A 261 -18.04 -7.85 -11.64
CA PHE A 261 -17.53 -8.79 -12.64
C PHE A 261 -17.31 -8.17 -14.02
N PRO A 262 -18.20 -7.30 -14.56
CA PRO A 262 -17.94 -6.64 -15.84
C PRO A 262 -16.61 -5.88 -15.84
N TYR A 263 -16.32 -5.12 -14.77
CA TYR A 263 -15.07 -4.40 -14.60
C TYR A 263 -13.86 -5.35 -14.50
N ILE A 264 -13.96 -6.40 -13.67
CA ILE A 264 -12.90 -7.41 -13.50
C ILE A 264 -12.60 -8.09 -14.84
N SER A 265 -13.64 -8.48 -15.58
CA SER A 265 -13.54 -9.15 -16.87
C SER A 265 -12.83 -8.29 -17.90
N THR A 266 -13.22 -7.02 -18.06
CA THR A 266 -12.53 -6.08 -18.96
C THR A 266 -11.04 -5.98 -18.61
N ARG A 267 -10.71 -5.83 -17.32
CA ARG A 267 -9.31 -5.72 -16.89
C ARG A 267 -8.47 -6.96 -17.13
N LEU A 268 -9.07 -8.14 -17.01
CA LEU A 268 -8.42 -9.41 -17.33
C LEU A 268 -8.25 -9.57 -18.84
N GLY A 269 -9.24 -9.18 -19.64
CA GLY A 269 -9.13 -9.18 -21.10
C GLY A 269 -8.03 -8.25 -21.61
N ASP A 270 -7.87 -7.08 -20.99
CA ASP A 270 -6.83 -6.11 -21.32
C ASP A 270 -5.40 -6.66 -21.13
N LEU A 271 -5.20 -7.76 -20.37
CA LEU A 271 -3.86 -8.33 -20.13
C LEU A 271 -3.17 -8.81 -21.41
N GLY A 272 -3.93 -9.22 -22.41
CA GLY A 272 -3.40 -9.66 -23.71
C GLY A 272 -3.22 -8.54 -24.73
N THR A 273 -3.66 -7.33 -24.43
CA THR A 273 -3.71 -6.22 -25.39
C THR A 273 -2.54 -5.27 -25.15
N GLU A 274 -1.56 -5.23 -26.05
CA GLU A 274 -0.45 -4.28 -25.99
C GLU A 274 -0.94 -2.83 -25.95
N GLY A 275 -0.24 -1.99 -25.19
CA GLY A 275 -0.64 -0.60 -24.95
C GLY A 275 -1.79 -0.44 -23.96
N SER A 276 -2.45 -1.51 -23.51
CA SER A 276 -3.44 -1.42 -22.44
C SER A 276 -2.78 -1.15 -21.09
N SER A 277 -3.54 -0.54 -20.17
CA SER A 277 -3.08 -0.31 -18.79
C SER A 277 -2.84 -1.61 -18.02
N SER A 278 -3.58 -2.69 -18.28
CA SER A 278 -3.36 -3.97 -17.59
C SER A 278 -2.11 -4.68 -18.11
N TYR A 279 -1.91 -4.69 -19.44
CA TYR A 279 -0.71 -5.24 -20.06
C TYR A 279 0.54 -4.53 -19.55
N TYR A 280 0.55 -3.19 -19.57
CA TYR A 280 1.68 -2.39 -19.12
C TYR A 280 2.10 -2.63 -17.66
N ARG A 281 1.15 -3.03 -16.80
CA ARG A 281 1.40 -3.22 -15.36
C ARG A 281 1.83 -4.62 -14.98
N ILE A 282 1.38 -5.62 -15.74
CA ILE A 282 1.54 -7.03 -15.38
C ILE A 282 2.39 -7.77 -16.41
N VAL A 283 2.06 -7.66 -17.69
CA VAL A 283 2.65 -8.50 -18.74
C VAL A 283 3.90 -7.86 -19.34
N GLY A 284 3.80 -6.61 -19.82
CA GLY A 284 4.92 -5.90 -20.45
C GLY A 284 6.21 -5.91 -19.61
N PRO A 285 6.14 -5.59 -18.30
CA PRO A 285 7.33 -5.59 -17.45
C PRO A 285 8.00 -6.95 -17.23
N LEU A 286 7.35 -8.07 -17.59
CA LEU A 286 7.97 -9.40 -17.45
C LEU A 286 9.22 -9.56 -18.31
N VAL A 287 9.30 -8.87 -19.45
CA VAL A 287 10.50 -8.87 -20.28
C VAL A 287 11.68 -8.25 -19.53
N MET A 288 11.44 -7.11 -18.85
CA MET A 288 12.43 -6.43 -18.01
C MET A 288 12.83 -7.28 -16.79
N VAL A 289 11.87 -7.97 -16.17
CA VAL A 289 12.13 -8.90 -15.07
C VAL A 289 12.97 -10.08 -15.55
N GLY A 290 12.63 -10.65 -16.71
CA GLY A 290 13.37 -11.75 -17.32
C GLY A 290 14.81 -11.35 -17.64
N TYR A 291 15.02 -10.18 -18.23
CA TYR A 291 16.34 -9.62 -18.48
C TYR A 291 17.15 -9.47 -17.17
N SER A 292 16.55 -8.88 -16.13
CA SER A 292 17.19 -8.69 -14.83
C SER A 292 17.63 -9.99 -14.13
N LEU A 293 16.92 -11.09 -14.40
CA LEU A 293 17.21 -12.40 -13.82
C LEU A 293 18.20 -13.23 -14.65
N THR A 294 18.39 -12.90 -15.92
CA THR A 294 19.18 -13.74 -16.86
C THR A 294 20.49 -13.09 -17.29
N HIS A 295 20.66 -11.79 -17.07
CA HIS A 295 21.83 -11.03 -17.49
C HIS A 295 22.58 -10.45 -16.30
N ILE A 296 23.91 -10.45 -16.37
CA ILE A 296 24.80 -9.96 -15.29
C ILE A 296 24.63 -8.44 -15.09
N ASP A 297 24.42 -7.72 -16.18
CA ASP A 297 24.14 -6.29 -16.24
C ASP A 297 22.64 -5.96 -16.11
N GLY A 298 21.79 -6.97 -15.87
CA GLY A 298 20.34 -6.79 -15.76
C GLY A 298 19.87 -6.09 -14.48
N VAL A 299 20.77 -5.81 -13.53
CA VAL A 299 20.45 -4.98 -12.35
C VAL A 299 20.53 -3.51 -12.75
N VAL A 300 19.50 -2.74 -12.40
CA VAL A 300 19.47 -1.30 -12.71
C VAL A 300 19.90 -0.50 -11.49
N ARG A 301 20.75 0.51 -11.68
CA ARG A 301 21.15 1.41 -10.60
C ARG A 301 20.00 2.34 -10.22
N PHE A 302 19.90 2.70 -8.94
CA PHE A 302 18.93 3.71 -8.49
C PHE A 302 19.00 4.98 -9.34
N GLY A 303 17.84 5.56 -9.66
CA GLY A 303 17.75 6.75 -10.50
C GLY A 303 17.74 6.49 -12.01
N SER A 304 18.07 5.28 -12.47
CA SER A 304 18.16 4.93 -13.90
C SER A 304 16.94 4.18 -14.46
N LEU A 305 15.86 4.05 -13.67
CA LEU A 305 14.68 3.26 -14.04
C LEU A 305 13.95 3.83 -15.27
N TYR A 306 13.88 5.15 -15.39
CA TYR A 306 13.15 5.78 -16.48
C TYR A 306 13.77 5.42 -17.83
N GLU A 307 15.08 5.59 -17.93
CA GLU A 307 15.87 5.33 -19.12
C GLU A 307 15.86 3.83 -19.44
N TYR A 308 15.90 2.98 -18.40
CA TYR A 308 15.78 1.54 -18.54
C TYR A 308 14.41 1.12 -19.08
N VAL A 309 13.30 1.61 -18.51
CA VAL A 309 11.95 1.23 -19.01
C VAL A 309 11.76 1.70 -20.44
N ALA A 310 12.20 2.93 -20.75
CA ALA A 310 12.10 3.48 -22.09
C ALA A 310 12.87 2.65 -23.14
N SER A 311 13.99 2.02 -22.78
CA SER A 311 14.80 1.23 -23.72
C SER A 311 14.10 -0.07 -24.18
N PHE A 312 13.11 -0.57 -23.44
CA PHE A 312 12.32 -1.74 -23.85
C PHE A 312 11.14 -1.39 -24.76
N GLY A 313 10.83 -0.09 -24.97
CA GLY A 313 9.79 0.34 -25.92
C GLY A 313 8.37 -0.13 -25.57
N ILE A 314 8.09 -0.45 -24.30
CA ILE A 314 6.78 -0.97 -23.89
C ILE A 314 5.77 0.17 -23.83
N PHE A 315 4.70 0.09 -24.63
CA PHE A 315 3.66 1.12 -24.67
C PHE A 315 2.76 1.12 -23.43
N ASN A 316 2.42 2.33 -22.97
CA ASN A 316 1.37 2.63 -21.99
C ASN A 316 0.38 3.63 -22.61
N GLY A 317 -0.68 3.12 -23.21
CA GLY A 317 -1.54 3.91 -24.09
C GLY A 317 -0.82 4.27 -25.38
N ALA A 318 -0.77 5.56 -25.70
CA ALA A 318 -0.16 6.07 -26.93
C ALA A 318 1.36 6.32 -26.81
N ASP A 319 1.91 6.35 -25.59
CA ASP A 319 3.30 6.70 -25.33
C ASP A 319 4.11 5.49 -24.87
N VAL A 320 5.43 5.55 -25.09
CA VAL A 320 6.36 4.59 -24.46
C VAL A 320 6.35 4.84 -22.95
N GLY A 321 6.19 3.76 -22.21
CA GLY A 321 6.17 3.75 -20.76
C GLY A 321 7.49 4.23 -20.15
N LYS A 322 7.37 4.84 -18.97
CA LYS A 322 8.47 5.53 -18.28
C LYS A 322 8.66 5.07 -16.83
N THR A 323 7.74 4.25 -16.33
CA THR A 323 7.71 3.77 -14.95
C THR A 323 7.35 2.28 -14.92
N ILE A 324 7.34 1.67 -13.74
CA ILE A 324 6.78 0.33 -13.56
C ILE A 324 5.83 0.41 -12.38
N ASP A 325 4.53 0.26 -12.64
CA ASP A 325 3.52 0.35 -11.58
C ASP A 325 3.36 -0.99 -10.83
N ASN A 326 4.49 -1.66 -10.55
CA ASN A 326 4.55 -2.92 -9.82
C ASN A 326 5.85 -2.98 -9.00
N GLY A 327 5.70 -2.78 -7.70
CA GLY A 327 6.78 -2.80 -6.72
C GLY A 327 7.56 -4.11 -6.65
N LEU A 328 6.92 -5.27 -6.89
CA LEU A 328 7.65 -6.53 -6.85
C LEU A 328 8.62 -6.62 -8.03
N TYR A 329 8.17 -6.20 -9.21
CA TYR A 329 9.03 -6.14 -10.39
C TYR A 329 10.16 -5.12 -10.21
N LEU A 330 9.87 -3.97 -9.59
CA LEU A 330 10.91 -3.00 -9.24
C LEU A 330 11.96 -3.58 -8.30
N LEU A 331 11.56 -4.31 -7.26
CA LEU A 331 12.52 -4.98 -6.38
C LEU A 331 13.38 -5.99 -7.15
N ILE A 332 12.80 -6.75 -8.08
CA ILE A 332 13.56 -7.67 -8.92
C ILE A 332 14.51 -6.90 -9.85
N ILE A 333 14.10 -5.79 -10.44
CA ILE A 333 14.96 -5.00 -11.32
C ILE A 333 16.14 -4.36 -10.56
N TYR A 334 15.92 -3.94 -9.32
CA TYR A 334 16.97 -3.33 -8.49
C TYR A 334 17.88 -4.33 -7.78
N PHE A 335 17.42 -5.57 -7.53
CA PHE A 335 18.13 -6.55 -6.70
C PHE A 335 18.19 -7.97 -7.28
N SER A 336 17.68 -8.19 -8.49
CA SER A 336 17.64 -9.47 -9.20
C SER A 336 17.15 -10.63 -8.32
N TRP A 337 17.83 -11.78 -8.39
CA TRP A 337 17.52 -12.99 -7.63
C TRP A 337 17.41 -12.79 -6.12
N PHE A 338 18.11 -11.80 -5.55
CA PHE A 338 17.99 -11.51 -4.12
C PHE A 338 16.56 -11.13 -3.74
N ALA A 339 15.87 -10.31 -4.56
CA ALA A 339 14.47 -9.97 -4.34
C ALA A 339 13.54 -11.17 -4.48
N VAL A 340 13.82 -12.09 -5.42
CA VAL A 340 13.04 -13.33 -5.61
C VAL A 340 13.13 -14.21 -4.38
N PHE A 341 14.35 -14.51 -3.91
CA PHE A 341 14.54 -15.36 -2.73
C PHE A 341 13.94 -14.74 -1.46
N LEU A 342 14.12 -13.43 -1.27
CA LEU A 342 13.54 -12.74 -0.12
C LEU A 342 12.01 -12.77 -0.15
N SER A 343 11.41 -12.54 -1.32
CA SER A 343 9.96 -12.61 -1.53
C SER A 343 9.42 -14.00 -1.25
N LEU A 344 10.06 -15.05 -1.79
CA LEU A 344 9.67 -16.44 -1.55
C LEU A 344 9.80 -16.83 -0.08
N TRP A 345 10.90 -16.44 0.57
CA TRP A 345 11.10 -16.67 2.00
C TRP A 345 10.02 -16.01 2.84
N TYR A 346 9.70 -14.74 2.55
CA TYR A 346 8.65 -14.00 3.26
C TYR A 346 7.27 -14.66 3.06
N MET A 347 6.93 -15.01 1.82
CA MET A 347 5.69 -15.72 1.50
C MET A 347 5.61 -17.08 2.21
N GLY A 348 6.72 -17.83 2.30
CA GLY A 348 6.79 -19.06 3.07
C GLY A 348 6.46 -18.85 4.56
N LYS A 349 6.90 -17.73 5.16
CA LYS A 349 6.52 -17.37 6.54
C LYS A 349 5.03 -17.06 6.66
N VAL A 350 4.46 -16.34 5.69
CA VAL A 350 3.02 -16.02 5.66
C VAL A 350 2.18 -17.29 5.52
N ILE A 351 2.56 -18.21 4.63
CA ILE A 351 1.87 -19.50 4.43
C ILE A 351 1.93 -20.34 5.71
N LYS A 352 3.11 -20.46 6.34
CA LYS A 352 3.24 -21.17 7.63
C LYS A 352 2.34 -20.56 8.70
N MET A 353 2.19 -19.23 8.72
CA MET A 353 1.30 -18.56 9.66
C MET A 353 -0.17 -18.80 9.34
N MET A 354 -0.55 -18.80 8.06
CA MET A 354 -1.90 -19.09 7.58
C MET A 354 -2.38 -20.48 7.98
N ILE A 355 -1.55 -21.50 7.78
CA ILE A 355 -1.87 -22.90 8.15
C ILE A 355 -2.21 -23.03 9.63
N ASN A 356 -1.53 -22.26 10.50
CA ASN A 356 -1.75 -22.28 11.94
C ASN A 356 -2.86 -21.32 12.42
N ALA A 357 -3.52 -20.58 11.52
CA ALA A 357 -4.49 -19.54 11.86
C ALA A 357 -5.96 -19.94 11.64
N PHE A 358 -6.24 -21.14 11.12
CA PHE A 358 -7.61 -21.63 10.97
C PHE A 358 -8.31 -21.75 12.33
N GLY A 359 -9.41 -21.01 12.50
CA GLY A 359 -10.12 -20.90 13.77
C GLY A 359 -9.50 -19.94 14.80
N ASP A 360 -8.26 -19.47 14.59
CA ASP A 360 -7.54 -18.58 15.53
C ASP A 360 -6.69 -17.52 14.80
N ASN A 361 -7.34 -16.72 13.96
CA ASN A 361 -6.71 -15.56 13.32
C ASN A 361 -7.00 -14.26 14.09
N ARG A 362 -6.65 -14.24 15.39
CA ARG A 362 -6.83 -13.05 16.23
C ARG A 362 -6.18 -11.81 15.62
N ASN A 363 -6.95 -10.74 15.53
CA ASN A 363 -6.51 -9.43 15.05
C ASN A 363 -5.85 -9.49 13.67
N PHE A 364 -6.38 -10.33 12.76
CA PHE A 364 -6.03 -10.29 11.34
C PHE A 364 -4.54 -10.44 11.07
N ARG A 365 -3.87 -11.31 11.83
CA ARG A 365 -2.42 -11.47 11.74
C ARG A 365 -2.00 -11.91 10.36
N VAL A 366 -2.70 -12.86 9.76
CA VAL A 366 -2.35 -13.34 8.42
C VAL A 366 -2.48 -12.23 7.39
N GLN A 367 -3.62 -11.53 7.36
CA GLN A 367 -3.85 -10.42 6.43
C GLN A 367 -2.83 -9.31 6.63
N LEU A 368 -2.47 -8.98 7.88
CA LEU A 368 -1.49 -7.95 8.17
C LEU A 368 -0.12 -8.25 7.55
N TYR A 369 0.40 -9.47 7.69
CA TYR A 369 1.70 -9.80 7.09
C TYR A 369 1.59 -10.05 5.58
N LEU A 370 0.46 -10.57 5.09
CA LEU A 370 0.20 -10.73 3.66
C LEU A 370 0.06 -9.38 2.94
N PHE A 371 -0.36 -8.33 3.65
CA PHE A 371 -0.50 -6.99 3.09
C PHE A 371 0.80 -6.42 2.54
N THR A 372 1.95 -6.68 3.18
CA THR A 372 3.24 -6.20 2.69
C THR A 372 3.52 -6.65 1.25
N PRO A 373 3.56 -7.95 0.90
CA PRO A 373 3.79 -8.37 -0.48
C PRO A 373 2.64 -8.02 -1.42
N VAL A 374 1.38 -8.06 -0.95
CA VAL A 374 0.23 -7.70 -1.80
C VAL A 374 0.23 -6.21 -2.17
N SER A 375 0.69 -5.34 -1.26
CA SER A 375 0.77 -3.90 -1.50
C SER A 375 1.76 -3.51 -2.59
N LEU A 376 2.74 -4.37 -2.90
CA LEU A 376 3.70 -4.12 -3.97
C LEU A 376 3.01 -4.04 -5.35
N PHE A 377 1.86 -4.67 -5.52
CA PHE A 377 1.11 -4.64 -6.78
C PHE A 377 0.25 -3.38 -6.98
N PHE A 378 0.31 -2.42 -6.04
CA PHE A 378 -0.52 -1.21 -6.12
C PHE A 378 0.19 -0.03 -6.80
N THR A 379 1.51 0.05 -6.71
CA THR A 379 2.25 1.23 -7.14
C THR A 379 3.71 0.90 -7.42
N GLY A 380 4.32 1.68 -8.32
CA GLY A 380 5.76 1.73 -8.51
C GLY A 380 6.50 2.59 -7.47
N SER A 381 5.79 3.41 -6.70
CA SER A 381 6.36 4.33 -5.73
C SER A 381 6.73 3.65 -4.40
N ILE A 382 7.25 2.42 -4.46
CA ILE A 382 7.55 1.61 -3.28
C ILE A 382 8.72 2.12 -2.46
N PHE A 383 9.48 3.10 -2.96
CA PHE A 383 10.53 3.80 -2.22
C PHE A 383 10.05 5.14 -1.63
N SER A 384 8.78 5.50 -1.80
CA SER A 384 8.24 6.74 -1.23
C SER A 384 7.98 6.58 0.28
N PRO A 385 8.22 7.63 1.08
CA PRO A 385 7.86 7.64 2.50
C PRO A 385 6.37 7.36 2.71
N GLU A 386 5.51 7.88 1.84
CA GLU A 386 4.05 7.72 1.88
C GLU A 386 3.65 6.26 1.79
N TYR A 387 4.21 5.53 0.82
CA TYR A 387 4.03 4.08 0.73
C TYR A 387 4.48 3.39 2.01
N ALA A 388 5.68 3.73 2.52
CA ALA A 388 6.21 3.14 3.75
C ALA A 388 5.25 3.31 4.93
N PHE A 389 4.68 4.51 5.12
CA PHE A 389 3.68 4.78 6.16
C PHE A 389 2.46 3.88 6.04
N LEU A 390 1.89 3.77 4.84
CA LEU A 390 0.72 2.90 4.60
C LEU A 390 1.03 1.45 4.96
N ILE A 391 2.25 0.96 4.71
CA ILE A 391 2.59 -0.41 5.07
C ILE A 391 2.80 -0.57 6.58
N VAL A 392 3.51 0.36 7.22
CA VAL A 392 3.92 0.19 8.62
C VAL A 392 2.88 0.61 9.65
N CYS A 393 1.94 1.50 9.33
CA CYS A 393 0.95 2.01 10.27
C CYS A 393 0.11 0.90 10.96
N PRO A 394 -0.42 -0.11 10.23
CA PRO A 394 -1.06 -1.27 10.84
C PRO A 394 -0.14 -2.05 11.82
N PHE A 395 1.17 -2.17 11.53
CA PHE A 395 2.13 -2.83 12.42
C PHE A 395 2.42 -2.01 13.69
N ILE A 396 2.49 -0.68 13.57
CA ILE A 396 2.63 0.23 14.71
C ILE A 396 1.47 0.00 15.68
N LEU A 397 0.22 0.04 15.17
CA LEU A 397 -0.97 -0.18 15.99
C LEU A 397 -0.99 -1.57 16.62
N ARG A 398 -0.65 -2.62 15.86
CA ARG A 398 -0.57 -3.98 16.40
C ARG A 398 0.38 -4.07 17.60
N LYS A 399 1.56 -3.47 17.49
CA LYS A 399 2.55 -3.46 18.56
C LYS A 399 2.10 -2.60 19.75
N ALA A 400 1.49 -1.45 19.49
CA ALA A 400 1.07 -0.48 20.50
C ALA A 400 -0.17 -0.93 21.28
N LEU A 401 -1.10 -1.67 20.66
CA LEU A 401 -2.28 -2.20 21.36
C LEU A 401 -1.93 -3.32 22.34
N ASN A 402 -0.70 -3.87 22.25
CA ASN A 402 -0.15 -4.90 23.14
C ASN A 402 -1.19 -5.94 23.56
N ILE A 403 -1.98 -6.42 22.60
CA ILE A 403 -2.96 -7.49 22.82
C ILE A 403 -2.14 -8.77 22.95
N THR A 404 -1.56 -8.95 24.13
CA THR A 404 -0.79 -10.13 24.50
C THR A 404 -1.73 -11.32 24.59
N ARG A 405 -1.53 -12.22 23.63
CA ARG A 405 -1.79 -13.67 23.61
C ARG A 405 -3.22 -14.10 23.90
#